data_AF-A0A0D2D6M4-F1
#
_entry.id   AF-A0A0D2D6M4-F1
#
_cell.length_a   1.000
_cell.length_b   1.000
_cell.length_c   1.000
_cell.angle_alpha   90.00
_cell.angle_beta   90.00
_cell.angle_gamma   90.00
#
_symmetry.space_group_name_H-M   'P 1'
#
loop_
_entity.id
_entity.type
_entity.pdbx_description
1 polymer ?
#
loop_
_entity_poly.entity_id
_entity_poly.type
_entity_poly.pdbx_seq_one_letter_code
_entity_poly.pdbx_strand_id
1 'polypeptide(L)'
;MMSLVSKRSLSSTNRSISPPALRRERSRPTELEHVADARSGQVRLFSWNVNGIGPLLQKRLSFDPGSLSPLRTFLKRHQWPQVLCLQEVKISPKDDATQRQLQHAANQGNAPEEPTYGVHFSLPRDKYNATWLGGKVHGVASLIRDDFAPGIRVTRKPDWDLEGRVLIHEHKTGLVIINGYWVNGTSNPYRDPATGTVIGTRHDHKLRFHQHMLDEALQLERNGCQVVLMGDMNVARARIDGHPNLRTSPLQHVNNRADFNSKFVTDEKGMRGIDVFRHLHGDTKKFTYHPRGRPWGESCDRVDLIVVSRALVEDMDAVTGTDICDSAQERGHSDHVPLWVSLDLPKSGGAATYRSSEK
;
A
#
# COMPACT_ATOMS: atom_id res chain seq x y z
N MET A 1 -70.27 -46.21 23.97
CA MET A 1 -69.93 -47.64 24.12
C MET A 1 -68.78 -47.72 25.12
N MET A 2 -68.94 -48.54 26.15
CA MET A 2 -68.08 -48.64 27.34
C MET A 2 -66.62 -48.99 27.01
N SER A 3 -65.69 -48.63 27.91
CA SER A 3 -64.72 -49.56 28.58
C SER A 3 -63.28 -49.30 28.09
N LEU A 4 -62.17 -49.31 28.85
CA LEU A 4 -61.83 -49.53 30.26
C LEU A 4 -60.42 -48.93 30.50
N VAL A 5 -60.25 -48.36 31.69
CA VAL A 5 -59.06 -48.06 32.53
C VAL A 5 -57.74 -48.83 32.23
N SER A 6 -56.57 -48.15 32.24
CA SER A 6 -55.58 -48.22 33.36
C SER A 6 -54.15 -47.72 33.03
N LYS A 7 -53.71 -46.74 33.84
CA LYS A 7 -52.38 -46.47 34.45
C LYS A 7 -51.08 -46.88 33.71
N ARG A 8 -50.17 -45.90 33.56
CA ARG A 8 -48.85 -45.91 34.25
C ARG A 8 -48.06 -44.59 34.11
N SER A 9 -47.51 -44.18 35.25
CA SER A 9 -46.21 -43.54 35.50
C SER A 9 -45.87 -42.21 34.79
N LEU A 10 -45.93 -41.14 35.59
CA LEU A 10 -45.20 -39.89 35.35
C LEU A 10 -43.68 -40.17 35.44
N SER A 11 -42.99 -40.02 34.31
CA SER A 11 -41.54 -39.94 34.25
C SER A 11 -41.13 -38.47 34.16
N SER A 12 -40.45 -38.02 35.21
CA SER A 12 -39.78 -36.73 35.30
C SER A 12 -38.45 -36.78 34.57
N THR A 13 -38.28 -36.01 33.50
CA THR A 13 -36.95 -35.53 33.10
C THR A 13 -37.03 -34.08 32.66
N ASN A 14 -36.32 -33.27 33.45
CA ASN A 14 -36.09 -31.85 33.34
C ASN A 14 -35.66 -31.43 31.93
N ARG A 15 -36.41 -30.51 31.31
CA ARG A 15 -35.89 -29.67 30.24
C ARG A 15 -34.87 -28.70 30.87
N SER A 16 -33.60 -28.91 30.56
CA SER A 16 -32.53 -27.95 30.82
C SER A 16 -32.79 -26.69 29.99
N ILE A 17 -33.15 -25.59 30.67
CA ILE A 17 -33.24 -24.26 30.09
C ILE A 17 -31.85 -23.64 30.25
N SER A 18 -31.13 -23.48 29.14
CA SER A 18 -29.86 -22.74 29.12
C SER A 18 -30.11 -21.27 29.48
N PRO A 19 -29.32 -20.66 30.38
CA PRO A 19 -29.46 -19.24 30.70
C PRO A 19 -29.05 -18.36 29.50
N PRO A 20 -29.64 -17.16 29.36
CA PRO A 20 -29.35 -16.26 28.25
C PRO A 20 -27.92 -15.74 28.28
N ALA A 21 -27.34 -15.53 27.10
CA ALA A 21 -25.98 -15.03 26.94
C ALA A 21 -25.77 -13.68 27.64
N LEU A 22 -24.73 -13.60 28.48
CA LEU A 22 -24.24 -12.39 29.10
C LEU A 22 -23.94 -11.34 28.02
N ARG A 23 -24.63 -10.19 28.09
CA ARG A 23 -24.32 -8.99 27.31
C ARG A 23 -22.86 -8.60 27.60
N ARG A 24 -21.97 -8.82 26.63
CA ARG A 24 -20.64 -8.20 26.61
C ARG A 24 -20.86 -6.69 26.43
N GLU A 25 -20.60 -5.93 27.49
CA GLU A 25 -20.38 -4.50 27.40
C GLU A 25 -19.30 -4.22 26.36
N ARG A 26 -19.68 -3.51 25.30
CA ARG A 26 -18.71 -2.90 24.39
C ARG A 26 -18.07 -1.75 25.15
N SER A 27 -16.83 -1.94 25.59
CA SER A 27 -15.97 -0.85 26.04
C SER A 27 -15.87 0.18 24.92
N ARG A 28 -16.46 1.37 25.14
CA ARG A 28 -16.24 2.55 24.31
C ARG A 28 -14.73 2.85 24.31
N PRO A 29 -14.10 3.15 23.17
CA PRO A 29 -12.77 3.76 23.20
C PRO A 29 -12.93 5.14 23.81
N THR A 30 -12.26 5.38 24.92
CA THR A 30 -12.17 6.68 25.56
C THR A 30 -11.56 7.67 24.56
N GLU A 31 -12.34 8.69 24.20
CA GLU A 31 -11.81 9.91 23.59
C GLU A 31 -10.86 10.58 24.58
N LEU A 32 -9.79 11.16 24.04
CA LEU A 32 -8.71 11.92 24.69
C LEU A 32 -7.55 11.08 25.25
N GLU A 33 -6.62 10.69 24.36
CA GLU A 33 -5.21 10.58 24.73
C GLU A 33 -4.33 11.23 23.64
N HIS A 34 -3.26 11.86 24.13
CA HIS A 34 -2.31 12.79 23.51
C HIS A 34 -1.92 12.58 22.03
N VAL A 35 -1.50 13.71 21.42
CA VAL A 35 -0.54 13.73 20.29
C VAL A 35 0.42 12.57 20.45
N ALA A 36 0.42 11.67 19.47
CA ALA A 36 1.14 10.40 19.50
C ALA A 36 2.45 10.55 20.27
N ASP A 37 2.53 9.87 21.41
CA ASP A 37 3.78 9.64 22.11
C ASP A 37 4.70 8.96 21.10
N ALA A 38 5.56 9.78 20.49
CA ALA A 38 6.64 9.34 19.67
C ALA A 38 7.55 8.54 20.60
N ARG A 39 7.28 7.24 20.73
CA ARG A 39 8.38 6.29 20.97
C ARG A 39 9.42 6.68 19.93
N SER A 40 10.53 7.26 20.37
CA SER A 40 11.38 8.20 19.63
C SER A 40 12.10 7.63 18.39
N GLY A 41 11.69 6.45 17.94
CA GLY A 41 12.15 5.78 16.73
C GLY A 41 11.04 5.14 15.89
N GLN A 42 9.75 5.21 16.23
CA GLN A 42 8.72 4.56 15.40
C GLN A 42 8.40 5.39 14.15
N VAL A 43 8.41 4.74 12.98
CA VAL A 43 8.10 5.35 11.68
C VAL A 43 6.91 4.63 11.05
N ARG A 44 5.90 5.40 10.62
CA ARG A 44 4.73 4.91 9.91
C ARG A 44 4.82 5.25 8.43
N LEU A 45 4.74 4.22 7.60
CA LEU A 45 4.76 4.30 6.14
C LEU A 45 3.39 3.89 5.60
N PHE A 46 2.76 4.75 4.82
CA PHE A 46 1.48 4.47 4.16
C PHE A 46 1.65 4.33 2.65
N SER A 47 0.85 3.48 2.04
CA SER A 47 0.69 3.38 0.59
C SER A 47 -0.79 3.51 0.22
N TRP A 48 -1.08 4.19 -0.89
CA TRP A 48 -2.42 4.29 -1.43
C TRP A 48 -2.41 4.54 -2.95
N ASN A 49 -2.96 3.61 -3.74
CA ASN A 49 -3.31 3.90 -5.13
C ASN A 49 -4.54 4.82 -5.16
N VAL A 50 -4.35 6.06 -5.61
CA VAL A 50 -5.39 7.10 -5.56
C VAL A 50 -6.23 7.17 -6.82
N ASN A 51 -5.85 6.44 -7.88
CA ASN A 51 -6.54 6.45 -9.17
C ASN A 51 -6.89 7.86 -9.67
N GLY A 52 -5.88 8.73 -9.70
CA GLY A 52 -5.98 10.15 -10.04
C GLY A 52 -6.01 11.06 -8.81
N ILE A 53 -5.11 12.05 -8.80
CA ILE A 53 -4.92 12.91 -7.62
C ILE A 53 -6.02 13.96 -7.41
N GLY A 54 -6.75 14.33 -8.47
CA GLY A 54 -7.67 15.49 -8.47
C GLY A 54 -8.62 15.58 -7.27
N PRO A 55 -9.34 14.50 -6.90
CA PRO A 55 -10.27 14.53 -5.76
C PRO A 55 -9.60 14.78 -4.39
N LEU A 56 -8.28 14.58 -4.27
CA LEU A 56 -7.52 14.85 -3.05
C LEU A 56 -7.07 16.31 -2.92
N LEU A 57 -7.09 17.06 -4.03
CA LEU A 57 -6.59 18.43 -4.09
C LEU A 57 -7.65 19.48 -3.74
N GLN A 58 -8.91 19.18 -4.04
CA GLN A 58 -9.98 20.17 -4.02
C GLN A 58 -10.67 20.20 -2.65
N LYS A 59 -10.87 21.41 -2.10
CA LYS A 59 -11.81 21.60 -1.00
C LYS A 59 -13.20 21.18 -1.49
N ARG A 60 -13.94 20.44 -0.66
CA ARG A 60 -15.39 20.36 -0.87
C ARG A 60 -15.95 21.78 -0.78
N LEU A 61 -16.82 22.16 -1.73
CA LEU A 61 -17.58 23.40 -1.65
C LEU A 61 -18.33 23.41 -0.32
N SER A 62 -17.75 24.09 0.66
CA SER A 62 -18.25 24.24 2.01
C SER A 62 -18.03 25.68 2.39
N PHE A 63 -19.02 26.28 3.05
CA PHE A 63 -18.95 27.66 3.52
C PHE A 63 -18.06 27.81 4.77
N ASP A 64 -17.33 26.75 5.14
CA ASP A 64 -16.41 26.74 6.28
C ASP A 64 -14.99 27.13 5.79
N PRO A 65 -14.49 28.32 6.19
CA PRO A 65 -13.15 28.78 5.84
C PRO A 65 -12.03 27.81 6.29
N GLY A 66 -12.31 26.98 7.33
CA GLY A 66 -11.39 26.02 7.92
C GLY A 66 -11.34 24.64 7.27
N SER A 67 -12.16 24.37 6.24
CA SER A 67 -12.18 23.03 5.63
C SER A 67 -10.81 22.65 5.03
N LEU A 68 -10.23 21.59 5.58
CA LEU A 68 -9.00 20.97 5.09
C LEU A 68 -9.25 20.33 3.71
N SER A 69 -8.18 20.17 2.92
CA SER A 69 -8.22 19.33 1.72
C SER A 69 -8.48 17.86 2.13
N PRO A 70 -9.10 17.03 1.27
CA PRO A 70 -9.26 15.60 1.58
C PRO A 70 -7.93 14.91 1.88
N LEU A 71 -6.84 15.32 1.23
CA LEU A 71 -5.49 14.84 1.53
C LEU A 71 -5.03 15.21 2.95
N ARG A 72 -5.19 16.48 3.36
CA ARG A 72 -4.80 16.92 4.70
C ARG A 72 -5.67 16.26 5.76
N THR A 73 -6.97 16.10 5.51
CA THR A 73 -7.87 15.34 6.39
C THR A 73 -7.42 13.89 6.54
N PHE A 74 -6.99 13.25 5.46
CA PHE A 74 -6.41 11.91 5.50
C PHE A 74 -5.16 11.85 6.38
N LEU A 75 -4.19 12.76 6.13
CA LEU A 75 -2.94 12.83 6.91
C LEU A 75 -3.24 13.03 8.40
N LYS A 76 -4.16 13.93 8.75
CA LYS A 76 -4.58 14.18 10.14
C LYS A 76 -5.24 12.96 10.78
N ARG A 77 -6.19 12.33 10.08
CA ARG A 77 -6.91 11.14 10.58
C ARG A 77 -5.98 9.97 10.85
N HIS A 78 -4.93 9.83 10.06
CA HIS A 78 -3.91 8.78 10.20
C HIS A 78 -2.70 9.22 11.03
N GLN A 79 -2.85 10.26 11.86
CA GLN A 79 -1.85 10.72 12.81
C GLN A 79 -0.50 11.08 12.16
N TRP A 80 -0.55 11.77 11.02
CA TRP A 80 0.60 12.35 10.35
C TRP A 80 1.73 11.35 10.06
N PRO A 81 1.51 10.34 9.20
CA PRO A 81 2.53 9.35 8.88
C PRO A 81 3.80 10.01 8.35
N GLN A 82 4.98 9.43 8.62
CA GLN A 82 6.26 9.99 8.17
C GLN A 82 6.40 9.95 6.64
N VAL A 83 5.85 8.91 6.00
CA VAL A 83 5.81 8.81 4.55
C VAL A 83 4.44 8.34 4.07
N LEU A 84 3.91 8.99 3.04
CA LEU A 84 2.74 8.54 2.28
C LEU A 84 3.11 8.37 0.81
N CYS A 85 3.07 7.13 0.35
CA CYS A 85 3.35 6.71 -1.02
C CYS A 85 2.05 6.62 -1.84
N LEU A 86 1.88 7.50 -2.82
CA LEU A 86 0.72 7.55 -3.71
C LEU A 86 1.05 6.93 -5.07
N GLN A 87 0.16 6.05 -5.55
CA GLN A 87 0.22 5.45 -6.88
C GLN A 87 -0.92 5.96 -7.78
N GLU A 88 -0.72 5.87 -9.10
CA GLU A 88 -1.62 6.43 -10.12
C GLU A 88 -2.00 7.89 -9.86
N VAL A 89 -1.02 8.75 -9.57
CA VAL A 89 -1.31 10.18 -9.36
C VAL A 89 -1.88 10.84 -10.63
N LYS A 90 -1.58 10.30 -11.81
CA LYS A 90 -2.05 10.74 -13.13
C LYS A 90 -1.78 12.22 -13.40
N ILE A 91 -0.59 12.66 -12.99
CA ILE A 91 -0.08 14.00 -13.23
C ILE A 91 0.85 13.94 -14.45
N SER A 92 0.62 14.85 -15.41
CA SER A 92 1.53 14.99 -16.56
C SER A 92 2.82 15.66 -16.08
N PRO A 93 4.01 15.28 -16.58
CA PRO A 93 5.26 15.95 -16.22
C PRO A 93 5.31 17.45 -16.49
N LYS A 94 4.43 17.94 -17.39
CA LYS A 94 4.32 19.36 -17.75
C LYS A 94 3.30 20.13 -16.90
N ASP A 95 2.60 19.43 -15.99
CA ASP A 95 1.53 20.00 -15.18
C ASP A 95 2.08 20.46 -13.82
N ASP A 96 2.93 21.49 -13.84
CA ASP A 96 3.54 22.03 -12.62
C ASP A 96 2.52 22.63 -11.66
N ALA A 97 1.37 23.09 -12.19
CA ALA A 97 0.28 23.60 -11.38
C ALA A 97 -0.30 22.51 -10.46
N THR A 98 -0.61 21.33 -11.01
CA THR A 98 -1.11 20.19 -10.22
C THR A 98 -0.05 19.67 -9.25
N GLN A 99 1.23 19.65 -9.64
CA GLN A 99 2.31 19.27 -8.73
C GLN A 99 2.40 20.21 -7.52
N ARG A 100 2.38 21.54 -7.74
CA ARG A 100 2.34 22.52 -6.65
C ARG A 100 1.06 22.42 -5.82
N GLN A 101 -0.08 22.14 -6.46
CA GLN A 101 -1.35 21.99 -5.76
C GLN A 101 -1.35 20.77 -4.84
N LEU A 102 -0.71 19.65 -5.22
CA LEU A 102 -0.54 18.49 -4.34
C LEU A 102 0.23 18.86 -3.08
N GLN A 103 1.35 19.55 -3.25
CA GLN A 103 2.16 20.04 -2.13
C GLN A 103 1.35 20.99 -1.22
N HIS A 104 0.60 21.92 -1.82
CA HIS A 104 -0.25 22.84 -1.10
C HIS A 104 -1.35 22.09 -0.33
N ALA A 105 -2.04 21.14 -0.98
CA ALA A 105 -3.11 20.36 -0.36
C ALA A 105 -2.62 19.58 0.85
N ALA A 106 -1.39 19.05 0.83
CA ALA A 106 -0.78 18.32 1.95
C ALA A 106 -0.47 19.22 3.17
N ASN A 107 -0.26 20.51 2.95
CA ASN A 107 0.15 21.49 3.97
C ASN A 107 -0.92 22.58 4.22
N GLN A 108 -2.10 22.41 3.64
CA GLN A 108 -3.16 23.40 3.71
C GLN A 108 -3.70 23.52 5.13
N GLY A 109 -3.84 24.76 5.64
CA GLY A 109 -4.38 25.01 6.97
C GLY A 109 -3.46 24.53 8.09
N ASN A 110 -2.15 24.47 7.85
CA ASN A 110 -1.17 24.03 8.83
C ASN A 110 -1.21 24.92 10.09
N ALA A 111 -1.67 24.36 11.20
CA ALA A 111 -1.50 24.99 12.51
C ALA A 111 -0.03 24.88 12.95
N PRO A 112 0.47 25.78 13.83
CA PRO A 112 1.89 25.82 14.21
C PRO A 112 2.48 24.50 14.71
N GLU A 113 1.67 23.64 15.32
CA GLU A 113 2.11 22.35 15.89
C GLU A 113 1.89 21.15 14.96
N GLU A 114 1.23 21.35 13.82
CA GLU A 114 1.03 20.28 12.86
C GLU A 114 2.23 20.17 11.90
N PRO A 115 2.61 18.94 11.50
CA PRO A 115 3.75 18.76 10.62
C PRO A 115 3.42 19.14 9.17
N THR A 116 4.45 19.57 8.47
CA THR A 116 4.45 19.79 7.03
C THR A 116 5.13 18.63 6.30
N TYR A 117 4.90 18.58 5.01
CA TYR A 117 5.42 17.55 4.11
C TYR A 117 6.10 18.20 2.92
N GLY A 118 7.16 17.58 2.41
CA GLY A 118 7.66 17.74 1.05
C GLY A 118 7.08 16.67 0.12
N VAL A 119 6.96 16.97 -1.18
CA VAL A 119 6.49 16.02 -2.19
C VAL A 119 7.58 15.71 -3.22
N HIS A 120 7.79 14.43 -3.47
CA HIS A 120 8.67 13.92 -4.52
C HIS A 120 7.86 13.15 -5.56
N PHE A 121 8.27 13.22 -6.82
CA PHE A 121 7.52 12.66 -7.94
C PHE A 121 8.37 11.78 -8.86
N SER A 122 7.79 10.67 -9.31
CA SER A 122 8.20 9.98 -10.54
C SER A 122 7.02 10.02 -11.50
N LEU A 123 7.16 10.80 -12.60
CA LEU A 123 6.10 11.00 -13.59
C LEU A 123 6.52 10.39 -14.93
N PRO A 124 5.56 9.99 -15.79
CA PRO A 124 5.85 9.26 -17.02
C PRO A 124 6.66 10.09 -18.01
N ARG A 125 7.73 9.51 -18.57
CA ARG A 125 8.61 10.11 -19.58
C ARG A 125 8.61 9.35 -20.91
N ASP A 126 7.96 8.20 -20.96
CA ASP A 126 7.85 7.35 -22.15
C ASP A 126 6.96 8.00 -23.23
N LYS A 127 7.54 8.23 -24.41
CA LYS A 127 6.90 8.91 -25.55
C LYS A 127 5.94 8.03 -26.34
N TYR A 128 5.91 6.72 -26.09
CA TYR A 128 5.12 5.77 -26.87
C TYR A 128 4.12 5.01 -26.01
N ASN A 129 4.49 4.62 -24.79
CA ASN A 129 3.65 3.78 -23.92
C ASN A 129 2.83 4.58 -22.90
N ALA A 130 3.25 5.80 -22.55
CA ALA A 130 2.60 6.63 -21.54
C ALA A 130 2.03 7.93 -22.11
N THR A 131 1.39 7.87 -23.27
CA THR A 131 0.90 9.05 -24.01
C THR A 131 -0.58 9.35 -23.80
N TRP A 132 -1.35 8.40 -23.27
CA TRP A 132 -2.79 8.54 -23.12
C TRP A 132 -3.17 9.71 -22.19
N LEU A 133 -4.28 10.40 -22.49
CA LEU A 133 -4.70 11.64 -21.82
C LEU A 133 -3.59 12.69 -21.62
N GLY A 134 -2.73 12.88 -22.62
CA GLY A 134 -1.65 13.89 -22.54
C GLY A 134 -0.57 13.55 -21.51
N GLY A 135 -0.32 12.26 -21.29
CA GLY A 135 0.66 11.76 -20.31
C GLY A 135 0.10 11.52 -18.91
N LYS A 136 -1.21 11.70 -18.69
CA LYS A 136 -1.89 11.51 -17.40
C LYS A 136 -2.34 10.06 -17.21
N VAL A 137 -1.41 9.10 -17.33
CA VAL A 137 -1.74 7.67 -17.29
C VAL A 137 -1.32 6.98 -16.00
N HIS A 138 -0.12 7.29 -15.50
CA HIS A 138 0.52 6.59 -14.39
C HIS A 138 1.06 7.61 -13.37
N GLY A 139 2.33 7.48 -12.97
CA GLY A 139 2.98 8.36 -12.01
C GLY A 139 2.80 7.90 -10.57
N VAL A 140 3.85 8.11 -9.79
CA VAL A 140 3.83 7.97 -8.32
C VAL A 140 4.33 9.26 -7.67
N ALA A 141 3.85 9.52 -6.45
CA ALA A 141 4.36 10.60 -5.61
C ALA A 141 4.55 10.11 -4.18
N SER A 142 5.56 10.62 -3.48
CA SER A 142 5.75 10.36 -2.05
C SER A 142 5.72 11.68 -1.30
N LEU A 143 4.86 11.76 -0.29
CA LEU A 143 4.88 12.81 0.70
C LEU A 143 5.80 12.38 1.83
N ILE A 144 6.79 13.20 2.16
CA ILE A 144 7.75 12.94 3.23
C ILE A 144 7.62 14.06 4.26
N ARG A 145 7.38 13.69 5.51
CA ARG A 145 7.22 14.64 6.61
C ARG A 145 8.53 15.40 6.84
N ASP A 146 8.45 16.71 7.08
CA ASP A 146 9.64 17.58 7.07
C ASP A 146 10.63 17.28 8.19
N ASP A 147 10.19 16.71 9.32
CA ASP A 147 11.05 16.25 10.40
C ASP A 147 11.75 14.90 10.11
N PHE A 148 11.20 14.11 9.17
CA PHE A 148 11.77 12.84 8.72
C PHE A 148 12.67 13.03 7.49
N ALA A 149 12.41 14.05 6.67
CA ALA A 149 13.16 14.35 5.45
C ALA A 149 14.69 14.47 5.63
N PRO A 150 15.22 15.07 6.72
CA PRO A 150 16.67 15.11 6.96
C PRO A 150 17.32 13.73 7.09
N GLY A 151 16.55 12.69 7.39
CA GLY A 151 16.99 11.30 7.41
C GLY A 151 17.13 10.67 6.03
N ILE A 152 16.46 11.21 5.01
CA ILE A 152 16.53 10.74 3.62
C ILE A 152 17.82 11.25 2.97
N ARG A 153 18.73 10.33 2.64
CA ARG A 153 20.00 10.65 1.97
C ARG A 153 19.79 10.85 0.47
N VAL A 154 18.98 9.99 -0.15
CA VAL A 154 18.74 9.99 -1.59
C VAL A 154 17.26 9.79 -1.86
N THR A 155 16.71 10.57 -2.79
CA THR A 155 15.47 10.25 -3.47
C THR A 155 15.74 10.17 -4.97
N ARG A 156 15.43 9.03 -5.58
CA ARG A 156 15.76 8.79 -7.00
C ARG A 156 14.68 8.01 -7.73
N LYS A 157 14.75 8.10 -9.06
CA LYS A 157 13.92 7.38 -10.02
C LYS A 157 14.84 6.44 -10.77
N PRO A 158 14.50 5.16 -10.97
CA PRO A 158 15.32 4.29 -11.80
C PRO A 158 15.29 4.74 -13.27
N ASP A 159 16.43 4.68 -13.96
CA ASP A 159 16.53 5.10 -15.37
C ASP A 159 15.72 4.21 -16.31
N TRP A 160 15.62 2.92 -15.98
CA TRP A 160 14.84 1.94 -16.72
C TRP A 160 13.32 2.19 -16.62
N ASP A 161 12.85 2.91 -15.60
CA ASP A 161 11.44 3.24 -15.41
C ASP A 161 11.09 4.56 -16.11
N LEU A 162 10.69 4.43 -17.37
CA LEU A 162 10.19 5.54 -18.17
C LEU A 162 8.69 5.80 -17.98
N GLU A 163 7.95 4.92 -17.30
CA GLU A 163 6.52 5.10 -17.07
C GLU A 163 6.21 5.83 -15.76
N GLY A 164 7.23 6.19 -14.98
CA GLY A 164 7.07 6.94 -13.72
C GLY A 164 6.37 6.10 -12.65
N ARG A 165 6.64 4.80 -12.63
CA ARG A 165 6.02 3.83 -11.75
C ARG A 165 6.77 3.64 -10.44
N VAL A 166 8.02 4.09 -10.34
CA VAL A 166 8.90 3.80 -9.20
C VAL A 166 9.54 5.08 -8.68
N LEU A 167 9.54 5.22 -7.35
CA LEU A 167 10.26 6.25 -6.62
C LEU A 167 10.91 5.64 -5.38
N ILE A 168 12.22 5.82 -5.25
CA ILE A 168 13.06 5.17 -4.23
C ILE A 168 13.59 6.23 -3.27
N HIS A 169 13.46 5.98 -1.98
CA HIS A 169 13.97 6.82 -0.90
C HIS A 169 14.93 6.02 -0.02
N GLU A 170 16.20 6.42 0.01
CA GLU A 170 17.25 5.77 0.81
C GLU A 170 17.49 6.60 2.07
N HIS A 171 17.24 5.99 3.23
CA HIS A 171 17.42 6.61 4.54
C HIS A 171 18.86 6.38 5.05
N LYS A 172 19.36 7.30 5.89
CA LYS A 172 20.71 7.24 6.49
C LYS A 172 20.96 6.00 7.34
N THR A 173 19.91 5.35 7.83
CA THR A 173 20.01 4.09 8.58
C THR A 173 20.28 2.87 7.69
N GLY A 174 20.13 2.99 6.37
CA GLY A 174 20.17 1.86 5.45
C GLY A 174 18.79 1.28 5.11
N LEU A 175 17.70 1.83 5.69
CA LEU A 175 16.34 1.54 5.24
C LEU A 175 16.09 2.17 3.86
N VAL A 176 15.46 1.43 2.96
CA VAL A 176 15.09 1.90 1.61
C VAL A 176 13.61 1.68 1.39
N ILE A 177 12.89 2.77 1.12
CA ILE A 177 11.45 2.76 0.87
C ILE A 177 11.23 2.90 -0.63
N ILE A 178 10.60 1.89 -1.24
CA ILE A 178 10.28 1.88 -2.66
C ILE A 178 8.77 2.01 -2.82
N ASN A 179 8.34 3.20 -3.24
CA ASN A 179 6.98 3.46 -3.70
C ASN A 179 6.87 2.97 -5.15
N GLY A 180 6.02 1.97 -5.40
CA GLY A 180 5.87 1.44 -6.75
C GLY A 180 4.43 1.19 -7.20
N TYR A 181 4.21 1.36 -8.50
CA TYR A 181 2.98 1.02 -9.21
C TYR A 181 3.29 -0.01 -10.29
N TRP A 182 3.15 -1.29 -9.98
CA TRP A 182 3.46 -2.36 -10.90
C TRP A 182 2.48 -2.38 -12.08
N VAL A 183 2.96 -2.94 -13.17
CA VAL A 183 2.21 -3.02 -14.42
C VAL A 183 0.98 -3.92 -14.22
N ASN A 184 -0.23 -3.44 -14.55
CA ASN A 184 -1.46 -4.25 -14.50
C ASN A 184 -1.36 -5.49 -15.43
N GLY A 185 -0.80 -5.29 -16.63
CA GLY A 185 -0.60 -6.33 -17.64
C GLY A 185 -1.85 -6.53 -18.50
N THR A 186 -1.72 -6.33 -19.80
CA THR A 186 -2.81 -6.43 -20.80
C THR A 186 -2.25 -6.94 -22.13
N SER A 187 -3.11 -7.38 -23.03
CA SER A 187 -2.71 -7.73 -24.41
C SER A 187 -2.34 -6.53 -25.28
N ASN A 188 -2.50 -5.29 -24.80
CA ASN A 188 -2.09 -4.10 -25.54
C ASN A 188 -0.60 -4.17 -25.92
N PRO A 189 -0.22 -3.72 -27.13
CA PRO A 189 1.18 -3.65 -27.55
C PRO A 189 2.02 -2.82 -26.58
N TYR A 190 3.23 -3.29 -26.32
CA TYR A 190 4.28 -2.52 -25.67
C TYR A 190 5.33 -2.15 -26.72
N ARG A 191 5.66 -0.87 -26.77
CA ARG A 191 6.59 -0.29 -27.74
C ARG A 191 7.95 -0.08 -27.09
N ASP A 192 9.01 -0.28 -27.85
CA ASP A 192 10.35 0.10 -27.46
C ASP A 192 10.40 1.62 -27.20
N PRO A 193 10.83 2.08 -26.01
CA PRO A 193 10.79 3.50 -25.66
C PRO A 193 11.72 4.39 -26.50
N ALA A 194 12.72 3.84 -27.18
CA ALA A 194 13.64 4.59 -28.04
C ALA A 194 13.12 4.68 -29.48
N THR A 195 12.66 3.56 -30.05
CA THR A 195 12.31 3.45 -31.48
C THR A 195 10.81 3.50 -31.76
N GLY A 196 9.94 3.23 -30.78
CA GLY A 196 8.49 3.15 -30.96
C GLY A 196 7.98 1.84 -31.59
N THR A 197 8.89 0.93 -31.93
CA THR A 197 8.58 -0.38 -32.51
C THR A 197 7.89 -1.27 -31.49
N VAL A 198 6.90 -2.07 -31.90
CA VAL A 198 6.27 -3.04 -30.98
C VAL A 198 7.24 -4.18 -30.68
N ILE A 199 7.53 -4.42 -29.40
CA ILE A 199 8.46 -5.46 -28.92
C ILE A 199 7.78 -6.49 -27.99
N GLY A 200 6.46 -6.54 -28.00
CA GLY A 200 5.65 -7.44 -27.20
C GLY A 200 4.38 -6.78 -26.69
N THR A 201 3.88 -7.26 -25.56
CA THR A 201 2.65 -6.79 -24.91
C THR A 201 2.94 -6.19 -23.54
N ARG A 202 1.92 -5.57 -22.93
CA ARG A 202 1.99 -5.13 -21.52
C ARG A 202 2.14 -6.30 -20.56
N HIS A 203 1.71 -7.51 -20.91
CA HIS A 203 2.01 -8.71 -20.12
C HIS A 203 3.52 -9.01 -20.10
N ASP A 204 4.19 -8.94 -21.25
CA ASP A 204 5.65 -9.15 -21.32
C ASP A 204 6.41 -8.06 -20.56
N HIS A 205 5.94 -6.80 -20.68
CA HIS A 205 6.52 -5.70 -19.91
C HIS A 205 6.33 -5.88 -18.40
N LYS A 206 5.21 -6.45 -17.93
CA LYS A 206 5.01 -6.74 -16.51
C LYS A 206 6.07 -7.70 -15.96
N LEU A 207 6.39 -8.77 -16.68
CA LEU A 207 7.41 -9.74 -16.27
C LEU A 207 8.82 -9.12 -16.26
N ARG A 208 9.14 -8.27 -17.25
CA ARG A 208 10.38 -7.47 -17.25
C ARG A 208 10.43 -6.49 -16.07
N PHE A 209 9.32 -5.83 -15.77
CA PHE A 209 9.20 -4.92 -14.63
C PHE A 209 9.45 -5.66 -13.30
N HIS A 210 8.89 -6.87 -13.13
CA HIS A 210 9.21 -7.70 -11.97
C HIS A 210 10.71 -8.01 -11.88
N GLN A 211 11.36 -8.30 -13.00
CA GLN A 211 12.81 -8.57 -12.99
C GLN A 211 13.60 -7.33 -12.58
N HIS A 212 13.32 -6.16 -13.17
CA HIS A 212 14.01 -4.92 -12.81
C HIS A 212 13.83 -4.55 -11.33
N MET A 213 12.62 -4.72 -10.79
CA MET A 213 12.36 -4.51 -9.36
C MET A 213 13.10 -5.50 -8.47
N LEU A 214 13.20 -6.77 -8.88
CA LEU A 214 13.99 -7.76 -8.15
C LEU A 214 15.47 -7.40 -8.16
N ASP A 215 16.04 -7.07 -9.32
CA ASP A 215 17.45 -6.72 -9.46
C ASP A 215 17.81 -5.51 -8.60
N GLU A 216 16.93 -4.50 -8.57
CA GLU A 216 17.05 -3.32 -7.71
C GLU A 216 17.04 -3.70 -6.23
N ALA A 217 16.06 -4.49 -5.79
CA ALA A 217 15.96 -4.93 -4.40
C ALA A 217 17.19 -5.74 -3.96
N LEU A 218 17.62 -6.72 -4.76
CA LEU A 218 18.79 -7.54 -4.47
C LEU A 218 20.10 -6.75 -4.52
N GLN A 219 20.21 -5.74 -5.37
CA GLN A 219 21.37 -4.85 -5.35
C GLN A 219 21.43 -4.04 -4.06
N LEU A 220 20.30 -3.51 -3.61
CA LEU A 220 20.21 -2.77 -2.35
C LEU A 220 20.51 -3.67 -1.15
N GLU A 221 19.93 -4.88 -1.08
CA GLU A 221 20.20 -5.83 0.00
C GLU A 221 21.67 -6.27 0.04
N ARG A 222 22.31 -6.51 -1.12
CA ARG A 222 23.76 -6.79 -1.20
C ARG A 222 24.62 -5.63 -0.70
N ASN A 223 24.14 -4.41 -0.82
CA ASN A 223 24.79 -3.21 -0.29
C ASN A 223 24.50 -3.02 1.22
N GLY A 224 23.84 -3.97 1.87
CA GLY A 224 23.52 -3.91 3.31
C GLY A 224 22.29 -3.09 3.63
N CYS A 225 21.52 -2.64 2.63
CA CYS A 225 20.27 -1.94 2.85
C CYS A 225 19.12 -2.90 3.17
N GLN A 226 18.11 -2.39 3.85
CA GLN A 226 16.86 -3.10 4.12
C GLN A 226 15.73 -2.47 3.31
N VAL A 227 15.08 -3.26 2.47
CA VAL A 227 14.14 -2.77 1.46
C VAL A 227 12.70 -2.95 1.92
N VAL A 228 11.88 -1.92 1.72
CA VAL A 228 10.42 -1.94 1.86
C VAL A 228 9.82 -1.68 0.49
N LEU A 229 9.33 -2.72 -0.18
CA LEU A 229 8.54 -2.60 -1.39
C LEU A 229 7.09 -2.36 -1.00
N MET A 230 6.51 -1.23 -1.38
CA MET A 230 5.13 -0.90 -1.05
C MET A 230 4.40 -0.20 -2.18
N GLY A 231 3.14 -0.57 -2.38
CA GLY A 231 2.32 -0.04 -3.45
C GLY A 231 1.39 -1.07 -4.07
N ASP A 232 0.72 -0.63 -5.13
CA ASP A 232 -0.09 -1.50 -5.99
C ASP A 232 0.84 -2.37 -6.84
N MET A 233 0.95 -3.65 -6.46
CA MET A 233 1.75 -4.63 -7.18
C MET A 233 0.95 -5.29 -8.31
N ASN A 234 -0.34 -4.99 -8.46
CA ASN A 234 -1.24 -5.58 -9.44
C ASN A 234 -1.23 -7.12 -9.45
N VAL A 235 -1.01 -7.73 -8.28
CA VAL A 235 -0.95 -9.19 -8.10
C VAL A 235 -1.61 -9.57 -6.77
N ALA A 236 -2.75 -10.26 -6.84
CA ALA A 236 -3.26 -11.03 -5.71
C ALA A 236 -2.47 -12.34 -5.61
N ARG A 237 -1.76 -12.56 -4.50
CA ARG A 237 -0.71 -13.59 -4.38
C ARG A 237 -1.25 -15.00 -4.12
N ALA A 238 -2.36 -15.12 -3.41
CA ALA A 238 -2.93 -16.41 -3.00
C ALA A 238 -4.45 -16.44 -3.13
N ARG A 239 -5.08 -17.61 -3.02
CA ARG A 239 -6.54 -17.77 -3.14
C ARG A 239 -7.34 -16.86 -2.20
N ILE A 240 -6.79 -16.63 -1.00
CA ILE A 240 -7.37 -15.80 0.04
C ILE A 240 -7.32 -14.30 -0.29
N ASP A 241 -6.49 -13.90 -1.26
CA ASP A 241 -6.34 -12.52 -1.71
C ASP A 241 -7.34 -12.12 -2.79
N GLY A 242 -8.35 -12.96 -3.10
CA GLY A 242 -9.41 -12.64 -4.06
C GLY A 242 -10.78 -13.14 -3.60
N HIS A 243 -11.81 -12.31 -3.81
CA HIS A 243 -13.20 -12.59 -3.48
C HIS A 243 -14.14 -12.16 -4.62
N PRO A 244 -15.18 -12.95 -4.97
CA PRO A 244 -15.47 -14.29 -4.47
C PRO A 244 -14.42 -15.31 -4.91
N ASN A 245 -13.72 -15.03 -6.02
CA ASN A 245 -12.71 -15.90 -6.61
C ASN A 245 -11.40 -15.14 -6.84
N LEU A 246 -10.28 -15.87 -6.78
CA LEU A 246 -9.00 -15.35 -7.26
C LEU A 246 -9.02 -15.32 -8.79
N ARG A 247 -8.55 -14.22 -9.39
CA ARG A 247 -8.47 -14.10 -10.85
C ARG A 247 -7.49 -15.12 -11.45
N THR A 248 -7.99 -15.89 -12.40
CA THR A 248 -7.24 -16.91 -13.16
C THR A 248 -7.37 -16.74 -14.67
N SER A 249 -8.31 -15.91 -15.14
CA SER A 249 -8.50 -15.58 -16.55
C SER A 249 -8.32 -14.08 -16.79
N PRO A 250 -7.52 -13.67 -17.80
CA PRO A 250 -6.77 -14.56 -18.69
C PRO A 250 -5.60 -15.27 -17.96
N LEU A 251 -5.05 -16.34 -18.56
CA LEU A 251 -4.01 -17.20 -17.95
C LEU A 251 -2.81 -16.40 -17.42
N GLN A 252 -2.55 -15.24 -18.01
CA GLN A 252 -1.49 -14.32 -17.59
C GLN A 252 -1.63 -13.91 -16.12
N HIS A 253 -2.83 -13.85 -15.52
CA HIS A 253 -2.95 -13.62 -14.07
C HIS A 253 -2.30 -14.73 -13.23
N VAL A 254 -2.37 -15.98 -13.70
CA VAL A 254 -1.72 -17.13 -13.05
C VAL A 254 -0.20 -17.02 -13.21
N ASN A 255 0.27 -16.77 -14.44
CA ASN A 255 1.70 -16.67 -14.73
C ASN A 255 2.36 -15.49 -13.99
N ASN A 256 1.72 -14.33 -13.99
CA ASN A 256 2.22 -13.14 -13.30
C ASN A 256 2.29 -13.34 -11.78
N ARG A 257 1.31 -14.05 -11.20
CA ARG A 257 1.31 -14.40 -9.78
C ARG A 257 2.42 -15.38 -9.45
N ALA A 258 2.63 -16.40 -10.28
CA ALA A 258 3.71 -17.37 -10.09
C ALA A 258 5.09 -16.68 -10.18
N ASP A 259 5.30 -15.85 -11.20
CA ASP A 259 6.53 -15.07 -11.38
C ASP A 259 6.80 -14.13 -10.19
N PHE A 260 5.78 -13.39 -9.75
CA PHE A 260 5.88 -12.51 -8.59
C PHE A 260 6.23 -13.30 -7.32
N ASN A 261 5.51 -14.38 -7.01
CA ASN A 261 5.74 -15.18 -5.81
C ASN A 261 7.16 -15.77 -5.82
N SER A 262 7.61 -16.30 -6.96
CA SER A 262 8.98 -16.81 -7.13
C SER A 262 10.00 -15.72 -6.81
N LYS A 263 9.96 -14.60 -7.54
CA LYS A 263 10.95 -13.53 -7.45
C LYS A 263 11.01 -12.86 -6.08
N PHE A 264 9.87 -12.57 -5.48
CA PHE A 264 9.82 -11.71 -4.30
C PHE A 264 9.64 -12.44 -2.99
N VAL A 265 9.22 -13.71 -2.98
CA VAL A 265 8.82 -14.38 -1.72
C VAL A 265 9.38 -15.77 -1.54
N THR A 266 9.36 -16.64 -2.55
CA THR A 266 9.60 -18.08 -2.34
C THR A 266 10.92 -18.60 -2.87
N ASP A 267 11.45 -18.06 -3.97
CA ASP A 267 12.69 -18.56 -4.59
C ASP A 267 13.92 -18.15 -3.77
N GLU A 268 14.86 -19.08 -3.59
CA GLU A 268 16.13 -18.85 -2.88
C GLU A 268 17.02 -17.81 -3.58
N LYS A 269 16.92 -17.72 -4.91
CA LYS A 269 17.63 -16.71 -5.70
C LYS A 269 16.84 -15.39 -5.80
N GLY A 270 15.62 -15.36 -5.28
CA GLY A 270 14.79 -14.17 -5.19
C GLY A 270 15.08 -13.34 -3.94
N MET A 271 14.26 -12.31 -3.71
CA MET A 271 14.35 -11.45 -2.52
C MET A 271 14.01 -12.19 -1.22
N ARG A 272 13.23 -13.28 -1.31
CA ARG A 272 12.66 -14.00 -0.14
C ARG A 272 11.98 -13.06 0.87
N GLY A 273 11.41 -11.96 0.40
CA GLY A 273 10.79 -10.94 1.21
C GLY A 273 9.54 -11.42 1.94
N ILE A 274 9.16 -10.69 2.99
CA ILE A 274 8.01 -10.98 3.83
C ILE A 274 6.86 -10.03 3.49
N ASP A 275 5.74 -10.61 3.08
CA ASP A 275 4.45 -9.92 3.01
C ASP A 275 3.94 -9.66 4.43
N VAL A 276 4.16 -8.43 4.92
CA VAL A 276 3.99 -8.11 6.35
C VAL A 276 2.57 -8.30 6.84
N PHE A 277 1.57 -8.08 5.99
CA PHE A 277 0.17 -8.28 6.36
C PHE A 277 -0.11 -9.74 6.64
N ARG A 278 0.33 -10.64 5.76
CA ARG A 278 0.17 -12.09 5.95
C ARG A 278 1.01 -12.61 7.11
N HIS A 279 2.18 -12.02 7.32
CA HIS A 279 3.03 -12.38 8.46
C HIS A 279 2.36 -12.08 9.82
N LEU A 280 1.78 -10.88 9.99
CA LEU A 280 1.15 -10.50 11.26
C LEU A 280 -0.30 -10.97 11.43
N HIS A 281 -1.07 -11.08 10.34
CA HIS A 281 -2.51 -11.35 10.41
C HIS A 281 -2.92 -12.71 9.87
N GLY A 282 -1.97 -13.54 9.42
CA GLY A 282 -2.20 -14.87 8.89
C GLY A 282 -3.30 -14.89 7.81
N ASP A 283 -4.33 -15.69 8.05
CA ASP A 283 -5.45 -15.89 7.13
C ASP A 283 -6.59 -14.86 7.26
N THR A 284 -6.35 -13.72 7.93
CA THR A 284 -7.35 -12.66 8.01
C THR A 284 -7.68 -12.12 6.62
N LYS A 285 -8.95 -12.10 6.24
CA LYS A 285 -9.39 -11.56 4.94
C LYS A 285 -9.58 -10.05 5.03
N LYS A 286 -8.66 -9.32 4.40
CA LYS A 286 -8.79 -7.91 4.04
C LYS A 286 -8.31 -7.71 2.61
N PHE A 287 -8.90 -6.76 1.92
CA PHE A 287 -8.66 -6.47 0.52
C PHE A 287 -8.24 -5.03 0.32
N THR A 288 -7.48 -4.79 -0.74
CA THR A 288 -6.97 -3.45 -1.06
C THR A 288 -7.67 -2.83 -2.26
N TYR A 289 -8.23 -3.65 -3.16
CA TYR A 289 -9.01 -3.22 -4.33
C TYR A 289 -10.48 -3.62 -4.21
N HIS A 290 -11.36 -2.64 -4.41
CA HIS A 290 -12.81 -2.80 -4.50
C HIS A 290 -13.32 -2.05 -5.74
N PRO A 291 -13.80 -2.75 -6.78
CA PRO A 291 -14.19 -2.16 -8.05
C PRO A 291 -15.35 -1.18 -7.85
N ARG A 292 -15.28 -0.07 -8.60
CA ARG A 292 -16.36 0.92 -8.64
C ARG A 292 -17.62 0.33 -9.28
N GLY A 293 -18.78 0.77 -8.81
CA GLY A 293 -20.07 0.35 -9.36
C GLY A 293 -20.57 -1.02 -8.87
N ARG A 294 -19.86 -1.68 -7.96
CA ARG A 294 -20.36 -2.86 -7.23
C ARG A 294 -20.61 -2.54 -5.76
N PRO A 295 -21.59 -3.23 -5.13
CA PRO A 295 -21.72 -3.26 -3.68
C PRO A 295 -20.38 -3.57 -2.99
N TRP A 296 -20.14 -2.87 -1.88
CA TRP A 296 -18.92 -3.06 -1.08
C TRP A 296 -18.77 -4.53 -0.65
N GLY A 297 -17.59 -5.10 -0.85
CA GLY A 297 -17.32 -6.49 -0.46
C GLY A 297 -17.81 -7.56 -1.45
N GLU A 298 -18.56 -7.21 -2.50
CA GLU A 298 -19.07 -8.21 -3.47
C GLU A 298 -17.96 -8.83 -4.32
N SER A 299 -16.96 -8.02 -4.68
CA SER A 299 -15.81 -8.44 -5.48
C SER A 299 -14.60 -7.66 -5.01
N CYS A 300 -13.53 -8.34 -4.63
CA CYS A 300 -12.38 -7.71 -3.99
C CYS A 300 -11.10 -8.45 -4.36
N ASP A 301 -9.99 -7.72 -4.42
CA ASP A 301 -8.65 -8.31 -4.54
C ASP A 301 -7.69 -7.61 -3.57
N ARG A 302 -6.68 -8.33 -3.06
CA ARG A 302 -5.55 -7.75 -2.33
C ARG A 302 -4.36 -7.66 -3.28
N VAL A 303 -4.23 -6.53 -3.96
CA VAL A 303 -3.22 -6.27 -5.01
C VAL A 303 -2.17 -5.24 -4.60
N ASP A 304 -2.49 -4.37 -3.65
CA ASP A 304 -1.52 -3.57 -2.92
C ASP A 304 -0.90 -4.38 -1.79
N LEU A 305 0.42 -4.40 -1.72
CA LEU A 305 1.17 -5.14 -0.70
C LEU A 305 2.28 -4.28 -0.11
N ILE A 306 2.75 -4.72 1.05
CA ILE A 306 4.01 -4.29 1.64
C ILE A 306 4.86 -5.56 1.78
N VAL A 307 5.93 -5.64 0.99
CA VAL A 307 6.90 -6.74 1.02
C VAL A 307 8.23 -6.18 1.49
N VAL A 308 8.72 -6.69 2.62
CA VAL A 308 9.95 -6.20 3.26
C VAL A 308 11.08 -7.20 3.15
N SER A 309 12.33 -6.72 3.18
CA SER A 309 13.50 -7.57 3.40
C SER A 309 13.29 -8.46 4.61
N ARG A 310 13.66 -9.73 4.49
CA ARG A 310 13.41 -10.74 5.53
C ARG A 310 14.01 -10.36 6.89
N ALA A 311 15.21 -9.77 6.87
CA ALA A 311 15.93 -9.36 8.08
C ALA A 311 15.17 -8.29 8.89
N LEU A 312 14.34 -7.43 8.28
CA LEU A 312 13.51 -6.46 9.01
C LEU A 312 12.52 -7.11 9.98
N VAL A 313 12.17 -8.38 9.74
CA VAL A 313 11.24 -9.14 10.57
C VAL A 313 12.01 -10.15 11.42
N GLU A 314 12.81 -11.02 10.79
CA GLU A 314 13.39 -12.19 11.45
C GLU A 314 14.61 -11.85 12.30
N ASP A 315 15.48 -10.96 11.84
CA ASP A 315 16.75 -10.67 12.50
C ASP A 315 16.66 -9.41 13.37
N MET A 316 15.96 -8.39 12.86
CA MET A 316 15.92 -7.06 13.46
C MET A 316 14.69 -6.84 14.34
N ASP A 317 13.62 -7.63 14.18
CA ASP A 317 12.34 -7.38 14.87
C ASP A 317 11.91 -5.90 14.77
N ALA A 318 12.05 -5.33 13.56
CA ALA A 318 11.83 -3.93 13.29
C ALA A 318 10.38 -3.65 12.88
N VAL A 319 9.66 -4.63 12.33
CA VAL A 319 8.24 -4.46 11.99
C VAL A 319 7.39 -4.50 13.25
N THR A 320 6.87 -3.34 13.65
CA THR A 320 6.10 -3.17 14.90
C THR A 320 4.58 -3.22 14.68
N GLY A 321 4.12 -3.14 13.43
CA GLY A 321 2.71 -3.29 13.09
C GLY A 321 2.43 -3.06 11.62
N THR A 322 1.28 -3.53 11.15
CA THR A 322 0.74 -3.24 9.81
C THR A 322 -0.76 -3.45 9.82
N ASP A 323 -1.48 -2.77 8.93
CA ASP A 323 -2.86 -3.12 8.62
C ASP A 323 -3.28 -2.60 7.22
N ILE A 324 -4.43 -3.07 6.77
CA ILE A 324 -5.16 -2.58 5.60
C ILE A 324 -6.39 -1.83 6.08
N CYS A 325 -6.59 -0.61 5.59
CA CYS A 325 -7.72 0.25 5.89
C CYS A 325 -8.96 -0.16 5.09
N ASP A 326 -9.38 -1.43 5.19
CA ASP A 326 -10.41 -2.07 4.36
C ASP A 326 -11.84 -1.59 4.71
N SER A 327 -12.18 -0.37 4.30
CA SER A 327 -13.52 0.21 4.46
C SER A 327 -13.88 1.15 3.30
N ALA A 328 -15.18 1.30 3.05
CA ALA A 328 -15.68 2.21 2.02
C ALA A 328 -15.28 3.67 2.26
N GLN A 329 -15.17 4.08 3.54
CA GLN A 329 -14.74 5.42 3.91
C GLN A 329 -13.26 5.66 3.54
N GLU A 330 -12.40 4.68 3.81
CA GLU A 330 -10.97 4.78 3.52
C GLU A 330 -10.65 4.62 2.03
N ARG A 331 -11.48 3.89 1.27
CA ARG A 331 -11.39 3.85 -0.20
C ARG A 331 -11.59 5.23 -0.82
N GLY A 332 -12.50 6.02 -0.24
CA GLY A 332 -12.82 7.35 -0.72
C GLY A 332 -13.25 7.35 -2.19
N HIS A 333 -12.57 8.16 -3.01
CA HIS A 333 -12.84 8.29 -4.44
C HIS A 333 -12.16 7.21 -5.30
N SER A 334 -11.14 6.53 -4.77
CA SER A 334 -10.39 5.51 -5.49
C SER A 334 -11.19 4.20 -5.61
N ASP A 335 -10.64 3.21 -6.29
CA ASP A 335 -10.98 1.80 -6.16
C ASP A 335 -10.07 1.06 -5.18
N HIS A 336 -9.01 1.71 -4.68
CA HIS A 336 -8.13 1.12 -3.67
C HIS A 336 -8.29 1.75 -2.29
N VAL A 337 -8.05 0.96 -1.24
CA VAL A 337 -7.89 1.44 0.14
C VAL A 337 -6.41 1.58 0.51
N PRO A 338 -6.07 2.48 1.46
CA PRO A 338 -4.74 2.57 2.02
C PRO A 338 -4.31 1.32 2.80
N LEU A 339 -3.00 1.09 2.85
CA LEU A 339 -2.35 0.14 3.75
C LEU A 339 -1.10 0.76 4.35
N TRP A 340 -0.65 0.25 5.50
CA TRP A 340 0.48 0.83 6.21
C TRP A 340 1.33 -0.20 6.94
N VAL A 341 2.59 0.17 7.20
CA VAL A 341 3.50 -0.54 8.09
C VAL A 341 4.13 0.45 9.07
N SER A 342 4.35 0.00 10.31
CA SER A 342 5.11 0.72 11.32
C SER A 342 6.42 0.00 11.59
N LEU A 343 7.52 0.74 11.61
CA LEU A 343 8.87 0.24 11.80
C LEU A 343 9.52 0.89 13.01
N ASP A 344 10.32 0.14 13.77
CA ASP A 344 11.27 0.67 14.74
C ASP A 344 12.54 1.09 13.98
N LEU A 345 12.68 2.39 13.73
CA LEU A 345 13.73 2.95 12.89
C LEU A 345 15.15 2.65 13.40
N PRO A 346 15.46 2.81 14.71
CA PRO A 346 16.71 2.35 15.31
C PRO A 346 17.07 0.89 15.00
N LYS A 347 16.09 -0.02 14.96
CA LYS A 347 16.31 -1.44 14.63
C LYS A 347 16.37 -1.70 13.12
N SER A 348 15.69 -0.88 12.32
CA SER A 348 15.56 -1.07 10.86
C SER A 348 16.81 -0.69 10.06
N GLY A 349 17.88 -0.27 10.74
CA GLY A 349 19.15 0.05 10.11
C GLY A 349 20.01 -1.19 9.91
N GLY A 350 20.51 -1.40 8.69
CA GLY A 350 21.61 -2.33 8.48
C GLY A 350 22.87 -1.80 9.18
N ALA A 351 23.82 -2.68 9.52
CA ALA A 351 25.18 -2.32 9.96
C ALA A 351 26.00 -1.71 8.80
N ALA A 352 25.41 -0.76 8.09
CA ALA A 352 26.00 0.01 7.02
C ALA A 352 26.98 1.01 7.63
N THR A 353 28.19 0.55 7.94
CA THR A 353 29.38 1.41 7.88
C THR A 353 29.60 1.77 6.40
N TYR A 354 28.74 2.63 5.85
CA TYR A 354 28.97 3.21 4.53
C TYR A 354 30.10 4.23 4.70
N ARG A 355 31.33 3.81 4.37
CA ARG A 355 32.44 4.75 4.17
C ARG A 355 31.98 5.73 3.10
N SER A 356 31.96 7.02 3.44
CA SER A 356 31.87 8.10 2.48
C SER A 356 32.97 7.89 1.44
N SER A 357 32.60 7.42 0.25
CA SER A 357 33.45 7.58 -0.91
C SER A 357 33.32 9.04 -1.35
N GLU A 358 34.05 9.92 -0.68
CA GLU A 358 34.51 11.16 -1.29
C GLU A 358 35.49 10.76 -2.39
N LYS A 359 35.09 10.99 -3.64
CA LYS A 359 35.98 11.27 -4.77
C LYS A 359 35.33 12.29 -5.68
#